data_AF-A0A9E0YJX3-F1
#
_entry.id   AF-A0A9E0YJX3-F1
#
_cell.length_a   1.000
_cell.length_b   1.000
_cell.length_c   1.000
_cell.angle_alpha   90.00
_cell.angle_beta   90.00
_cell.angle_gamma   90.00
#
_symmetry.space_group_name_H-M   'P 1'
#
loop_
_entity.id
_entity.type
_entity.pdbx_description
1 polymer ?
#
loop_
_entity_poly.entity_id
_entity_poly.type
_entity_poly.pdbx_seq_one_letter_code
_entity_poly.pdbx_strand_id
1 'polypeptide(L)'
;MNTYLDLVIESIGRAHHHNLAGQGRNYMEVSIGKTAEQLGYPELKEEFRDAYAIVPLKAPVPGMKVRIDGRTFINYAQFASGVAVPGYVAGKSGLANSPYVPHDSMVLNFA
;
A
#
# COMPACT_ATOMS: atom_id res chain seq x y z
N MET A 1 -0.67 -18.96 3.53
CA MET A 1 0.04 -17.81 2.93
C MET A 1 -0.12 -17.88 1.43
N ASN A 2 -0.32 -16.74 0.78
CA ASN A 2 -0.60 -16.64 -0.65
C ASN A 2 0.58 -15.99 -1.40
N THR A 3 1.34 -16.82 -2.12
CA THR A 3 2.54 -16.37 -2.86
C THR A 3 2.21 -15.37 -3.98
N TYR A 4 1.01 -15.42 -4.56
CA TYR A 4 0.60 -14.46 -5.58
C TYR A 4 0.32 -13.07 -4.98
N LEU A 5 -0.21 -13.01 -3.77
CA LEU A 5 -0.38 -11.75 -3.05
C LEU A 5 0.98 -11.11 -2.73
N ASP A 6 1.98 -11.93 -2.38
CA ASP A 6 3.34 -11.47 -2.14
C ASP A 6 3.91 -10.79 -3.41
N LEU A 7 3.75 -11.44 -4.58
CA LEU A 7 4.17 -10.88 -5.86
C LEU A 7 3.46 -9.56 -6.20
N VAL A 8 2.18 -9.44 -5.87
CA VAL A 8 1.40 -8.19 -6.05
C VAL A 8 1.99 -7.08 -5.18
N ILE A 9 2.19 -7.31 -3.89
CA ILE A 9 2.71 -6.31 -2.94
C ILE A 9 4.12 -5.87 -3.34
N GLU A 10 4.98 -6.82 -3.71
CA GLU A 10 6.33 -6.49 -4.19
C GLU A 10 6.30 -5.72 -5.51
N SER A 11 5.37 -6.04 -6.42
CA SER A 11 5.20 -5.32 -7.69
C SER A 11 4.86 -3.85 -7.46
N ILE A 12 3.95 -3.58 -6.50
CA ILE A 12 3.63 -2.21 -6.07
C ILE A 12 4.90 -1.51 -5.54
N GLY A 13 5.66 -2.17 -4.66
CA GLY A 13 6.91 -1.63 -4.15
C GLY A 13 7.92 -1.29 -5.24
N ARG A 14 8.12 -2.20 -6.21
CA ARG A 14 9.05 -2.01 -7.33
C ARG A 14 8.62 -0.85 -8.24
N ALA A 15 7.33 -0.76 -8.58
CA ALA A 15 6.79 0.30 -9.44
C ALA A 15 7.02 1.70 -8.86
N HIS A 16 6.98 1.83 -7.53
CA HIS A 16 7.08 3.12 -6.84
C HIS A 16 8.42 3.37 -6.13
N HIS A 17 9.40 2.48 -6.23
CA HIS A 17 10.65 2.53 -5.45
C HIS A 17 11.39 3.87 -5.52
N HIS A 18 11.31 4.57 -6.66
CA HIS A 18 12.00 5.83 -6.89
C HIS A 18 11.52 6.96 -5.95
N ASN A 19 10.22 7.00 -5.63
CA ASN A 19 9.62 8.02 -4.77
C ASN A 19 9.13 7.46 -3.42
N LEU A 20 9.29 6.17 -3.16
CA LEU A 20 8.83 5.56 -1.92
C LEU A 20 9.72 5.97 -0.73
N ALA A 21 9.10 6.41 0.37
CA ALA A 21 9.75 6.55 1.68
C ALA A 21 8.82 6.03 2.77
N GLY A 22 9.11 4.87 3.37
CA GLY A 22 8.21 4.16 4.29
C GLY A 22 7.68 4.97 5.48
N GLN A 23 8.33 6.07 5.86
CA GLN A 23 7.88 6.97 6.94
C GLN A 23 7.36 8.32 6.40
N GLY A 24 7.01 8.38 5.11
CA GLY A 24 6.55 9.58 4.43
C GLY A 24 5.15 9.99 4.88
N ARG A 25 4.97 11.29 5.13
CA ARG A 25 3.67 11.89 5.46
C ARG A 25 2.72 11.94 4.25
N ASN A 26 3.30 12.15 3.06
CA ASN A 26 2.58 12.07 1.80
C ASN A 26 2.46 10.61 1.39
N TYR A 27 1.32 10.20 0.84
CA TYR A 27 1.14 8.86 0.31
C TYR A 27 0.21 8.87 -0.90
N MET A 28 0.23 7.76 -1.65
CA MET A 28 -0.77 7.44 -2.67
C MET A 28 -1.41 6.08 -2.37
N GLU A 29 -2.62 5.87 -2.87
CA GLU A 29 -3.33 4.60 -2.79
C GLU A 29 -3.20 3.85 -4.10
N VAL A 30 -2.86 2.57 -4.02
CA VAL A 30 -2.73 1.67 -5.16
C VAL A 30 -3.67 0.49 -4.93
N SER A 31 -4.62 0.30 -5.85
CA SER A 31 -5.59 -0.80 -5.77
C SER A 31 -4.88 -2.15 -5.90
N ILE A 32 -5.00 -2.99 -4.88
CA ILE A 32 -4.39 -4.32 -4.85
C ILE A 32 -5.06 -5.21 -5.88
N GLY A 33 -6.39 -5.19 -5.95
CA GLY A 33 -7.13 -5.99 -6.93
C GLY A 33 -6.81 -5.64 -8.38
N LYS A 34 -6.65 -4.35 -8.71
CA LYS A 34 -6.25 -3.93 -10.07
C LYS A 34 -4.82 -4.36 -10.40
N THR A 35 -3.88 -4.23 -9.46
CA THR A 35 -2.51 -4.73 -9.68
C THR A 35 -2.48 -6.26 -9.83
N ALA A 36 -3.30 -6.97 -9.06
CA ALA A 36 -3.43 -8.42 -9.20
C ALA A 36 -3.98 -8.83 -10.58
N GLU A 37 -5.00 -8.14 -11.08
CA GLU A 37 -5.52 -8.35 -12.43
C GLU A 37 -4.45 -8.13 -13.51
N GLN A 38 -3.68 -7.04 -13.41
CA GLN A 38 -2.59 -6.73 -14.34
C GLN A 38 -1.49 -7.80 -14.36
N LEU A 39 -1.29 -8.52 -13.25
CA LEU A 39 -0.33 -9.61 -13.12
C LEU A 39 -0.93 -10.99 -13.48
N GLY A 40 -2.21 -11.06 -13.87
CA GLY A 40 -2.87 -12.30 -14.27
C GLY A 40 -3.45 -13.11 -13.11
N TYR A 41 -3.81 -12.48 -11.99
CA TYR A 41 -4.39 -13.12 -10.80
C TYR A 41 -5.85 -12.67 -10.56
N PRO A 42 -6.83 -13.11 -11.38
CA PRO A 42 -8.22 -12.66 -11.28
C PRO A 42 -8.92 -13.05 -9.96
N GLU A 43 -8.55 -14.18 -9.36
CA GLU A 43 -9.06 -14.60 -8.04
C GLU A 43 -8.73 -13.54 -6.97
N LEU A 44 -7.49 -13.03 -7.00
CA LEU A 44 -7.03 -11.99 -6.08
C LEU A 44 -7.68 -10.64 -6.38
N LYS A 45 -7.99 -10.35 -7.64
CA LYS A 45 -8.76 -9.16 -8.01
C LYS A 45 -10.11 -9.18 -7.30
N GLU A 46 -10.85 -10.28 -7.37
CA GLU A 46 -12.17 -10.37 -6.73
C GLU A 46 -12.07 -10.32 -5.21
N GLU A 47 -11.10 -11.03 -4.63
CA GLU A 47 -10.87 -11.04 -3.18
C GLU A 47 -10.48 -9.67 -2.61
N PHE A 48 -9.67 -8.90 -3.35
CA PHE A 48 -9.09 -7.63 -2.91
C PHE A 48 -9.55 -6.43 -3.75
N ARG A 49 -10.74 -6.50 -4.36
CA ARG A 49 -11.26 -5.49 -5.30
C ARG A 49 -11.31 -4.08 -4.70
N ASP A 50 -11.64 -4.00 -3.42
CA ASP A 50 -11.81 -2.75 -2.66
C ASP A 50 -10.65 -2.53 -1.65
N ALA A 51 -9.56 -3.29 -1.77
CA ALA A 51 -8.39 -3.17 -0.93
C ALA A 51 -7.31 -2.33 -1.62
N TYR A 52 -6.71 -1.42 -0.85
CA TYR A 52 -5.69 -0.50 -1.33
C TYR A 52 -4.43 -0.63 -0.49
N ALA A 53 -3.29 -0.73 -1.16
CA ALA A 53 -2.01 -0.50 -0.56
C ALA A 53 -1.76 1.00 -0.49
N ILE A 54 -1.14 1.46 0.60
CA ILE A 54 -0.60 2.81 0.68
C ILE A 54 0.89 2.77 0.34
N VAL A 55 1.31 3.72 -0.47
CA VAL A 55 2.72 3.94 -0.81
C VAL A 55 3.14 5.29 -0.22
N PRO A 56 3.80 5.29 0.95
CA PRO A 56 4.39 6.48 1.53
C PRO A 56 5.47 7.08 0.63
N LEU A 57 5.50 8.41 0.47
CA LEU A 57 6.27 9.13 -0.53
C LEU A 57 7.34 10.04 0.09
N LYS A 58 8.49 10.16 -0.61
CA LYS A 58 9.58 11.09 -0.30
C LYS A 58 9.13 12.54 -0.44
N ALA A 59 8.37 12.83 -1.50
CA ALA A 59 7.86 14.15 -1.83
C ALA A 59 6.40 14.09 -2.31
N PRO A 60 5.61 15.16 -2.09
CA PRO A 60 4.27 15.26 -2.66
C PRO A 60 4.33 15.21 -4.19
N VAL A 61 3.30 14.65 -4.82
CA VAL A 61 3.17 14.64 -6.28
C VAL A 61 2.20 15.73 -6.75
N PRO A 62 2.28 16.19 -8.02
CA PRO A 62 1.29 17.11 -8.58
C PRO A 62 -0.14 16.57 -8.47
N GLY A 63 -1.13 17.47 -8.45
CA GLY A 63 -2.55 17.08 -8.34
C GLY A 63 -3.17 17.38 -6.96
N MET A 64 -4.42 16.90 -6.79
CA MET A 64 -5.24 17.14 -5.60
C MET A 64 -4.63 16.47 -4.37
N LYS A 65 -4.69 17.15 -3.22
CA LYS A 65 -4.19 16.66 -1.94
C LYS A 65 -5.28 16.71 -0.90
N VAL A 66 -5.44 15.62 -0.17
CA VAL A 66 -6.44 15.50 0.89
C VAL A 66 -5.74 15.11 2.18
N ARG A 67 -6.05 15.83 3.26
CA ARG A 67 -5.54 15.52 4.59
C ARG A 67 -6.39 14.42 5.22
N ILE A 68 -5.74 13.37 5.70
CA ILE A 68 -6.35 12.21 6.32
C ILE A 68 -5.82 12.07 7.76
N ASP A 69 -6.68 11.63 8.67
CA ASP A 69 -6.30 11.32 10.04
C ASP A 69 -5.42 10.05 10.07
N GLY A 70 -4.29 10.10 10.77
CA GLY A 70 -3.37 8.98 10.88
C GLY A 70 -4.01 7.71 11.46
N ARG A 71 -5.02 7.86 12.31
CA ARG A 71 -5.75 6.74 12.94
C ARG A 71 -6.49 5.87 11.94
N THR A 72 -6.73 6.36 10.72
CA THR A 72 -7.23 5.55 9.60
C THR A 72 -6.34 4.34 9.30
N PHE A 73 -5.05 4.38 9.67
CA PHE A 73 -4.07 3.32 9.40
C PHE A 73 -3.69 2.48 10.62
N ILE A 74 -4.44 2.54 11.73
CA ILE A 74 -4.08 1.87 13.00
C ILE A 74 -3.89 0.35 12.90
N ASN A 75 -4.53 -0.29 11.92
CA ASN A 75 -4.42 -1.73 11.66
C ASN A 75 -3.74 -2.01 10.31
N TYR A 76 -2.79 -1.18 9.90
CA TYR A 76 -1.98 -1.44 8.72
C TYR A 76 -0.67 -2.11 9.10
N ALA A 77 -0.16 -2.93 8.19
CA ALA A 77 1.18 -3.51 8.29
C ALA A 77 2.05 -2.97 7.15
N GLN A 78 3.33 -2.77 7.43
CA GLN A 78 4.34 -2.30 6.49
C GLN A 78 5.35 -3.40 6.19
N PHE A 79 5.62 -3.60 4.90
CA PHE A 79 6.63 -4.54 4.42
C PHE A 79 8.00 -3.89 4.31
N ALA A 80 9.05 -4.69 4.12
CA ALA A 80 10.43 -4.20 3.94
C ALA A 80 10.59 -3.19 2.78
N SER A 81 9.73 -3.27 1.76
CA SER A 81 9.68 -2.28 0.67
C SER A 81 9.21 -0.90 1.13
N GLY A 82 8.59 -0.78 2.30
CA GLY A 82 7.94 0.40 2.84
C GLY A 82 6.50 0.60 2.37
N VAL A 83 5.99 -0.25 1.49
CA VAL A 83 4.54 -0.35 1.18
C VAL A 83 3.81 -0.80 2.45
N ALA A 84 2.67 -0.19 2.73
CA ALA A 84 1.78 -0.63 3.80
C ALA A 84 0.40 -1.02 3.27
N VAL A 85 -0.22 -2.00 3.90
CA VAL A 85 -1.53 -2.55 3.51
C VAL A 85 -2.40 -2.77 4.74
N PRO A 86 -3.73 -2.88 4.59
CA PRO A 86 -4.60 -3.28 5.69
C PRO A 86 -4.16 -4.62 6.30
N GLY A 87 -4.30 -4.77 7.61
CA GLY A 87 -3.83 -5.95 8.35
C GLY A 87 -4.45 -7.26 7.87
N TYR A 88 -5.70 -7.24 7.40
CA TYR A 88 -6.34 -8.44 6.82
C TYR A 88 -5.72 -8.88 5.49
N VAL A 89 -5.10 -7.96 4.74
CA VAL A 89 -4.32 -8.27 3.54
C VAL A 89 -2.97 -8.84 3.97
N ALA A 90 -2.29 -8.18 4.91
CA ALA A 90 -0.99 -8.62 5.41
C ALA A 90 -1.06 -10.02 6.02
N GLY A 91 -2.13 -10.36 6.74
CA GLY A 91 -2.32 -11.70 7.33
C GLY A 91 -2.46 -12.84 6.30
N LYS A 92 -2.71 -12.52 5.03
CA LYS A 92 -2.76 -13.49 3.93
C LYS A 92 -1.43 -13.60 3.16
N SER A 93 -0.54 -12.62 3.33
CA SER A 93 0.80 -12.59 2.75
C SER A 93 1.77 -13.48 3.54
N GLY A 94 2.76 -14.04 2.85
CA GLY A 94 3.91 -14.70 3.46
C GLY A 94 5.08 -13.77 3.78
N LEU A 95 5.01 -12.51 3.36
CA LEU A 95 6.09 -11.54 3.53
C LEU A 95 6.21 -11.07 4.98
N ALA A 96 7.46 -10.93 5.44
CA ALA A 96 7.75 -10.30 6.71
C ALA A 96 7.26 -8.84 6.71
N ASN A 97 6.57 -8.47 7.78
CA ASN A 97 6.01 -7.15 7.97
C ASN A 97 6.09 -6.73 9.45
N SER A 98 5.96 -5.44 9.68
CA SER A 98 5.83 -4.82 10.99
C SER A 98 4.58 -3.95 11.03
N PRO A 99 4.07 -3.57 12.23
CA PRO A 99 3.03 -2.56 12.33
C PRO A 99 3.42 -1.28 11.59
N TYR A 100 2.50 -0.72 10.80
CA TYR A 100 2.71 0.58 10.16
C TYR A 100 2.49 1.69 11.19
N VAL A 101 3.42 2.65 11.24
CA VAL A 101 3.35 3.79 12.16
C VAL A 101 3.06 5.06 11.35
N PRO A 102 1.79 5.47 11.22
CA PRO A 102 1.44 6.68 10.48
C PRO A 102 1.80 7.95 11.28
N HIS A 103 1.95 9.06 10.56
CA HIS A 103 1.90 10.39 11.18
C HIS A 103 0.45 10.69 11.60
N ASP A 104 0.26 11.51 12.65
CA ASP A 104 -1.07 11.95 13.10
C ASP A 104 -1.92 12.57 11.98
N SER A 105 -1.25 13.22 11.01
CA SER A 105 -1.87 13.79 9.83
C SER A 105 -1.15 13.31 8.59
N MET A 106 -1.82 12.47 7.81
CA MET A 106 -1.35 11.95 6.52
C MET A 106 -1.89 12.81 5.37
N VAL A 107 -1.21 12.80 4.22
CA VAL A 107 -1.61 13.55 3.02
C VAL A 107 -1.73 12.60 1.83
N LEU A 108 -2.97 12.31 1.45
CA LEU A 108 -3.28 11.56 0.24
C LEU A 108 -3.04 12.44 -0.98
N ASN A 109 -2.28 11.92 -1.95
CA ASN A 109 -2.02 12.58 -3.21
C ASN A 109 -2.75 11.82 -4.33
N PHE A 110 -3.63 12.53 -5.04
CA PHE A 110 -4.27 12.03 -6.26
C PHE A 110 -3.43 12.48 -7.46
N ALA A 111 -2.90 11.51 -8.20
CA ALA A 111 -2.10 11.70 -9.41
C ALA A 111 -2.80 11.09 -10.62
#